data_AF-A0A952BY44-F1
#
_entry.id   AF-A0A952BY44-F1
#
_cell.length_a   1.000
_cell.length_b   1.000
_cell.length_c   1.000
_cell.angle_alpha   90.00
_cell.angle_beta   90.00
_cell.angle_gamma   90.00
#
_symmetry.space_group_name_H-M   'P 1'
#
loop_
_entity.id
_entity.type
_entity.pdbx_description
1 polymer ?
#
loop_
_entity_poly.entity_id
_entity_poly.type
_entity_poly.pdbx_seq_one_letter_code
_entity_poly.pdbx_strand_id
1 'polypeptide(L)'
;MSYLQRINYRPTLDALSERERDMLGRTFDPASTDVIINGDVVPWHNVEEVEVAVAARQKGPSGWIVRNLVMQGERYHVALYFGREEQVLTNLSRGAAEYVVKSIAYYAPKPVRYTGPDGFAPLTEV
;
A
#
# COMPACT_ATOMS: atom_id res chain seq x y z
N MET A 1 18.77 3.44 6.48
CA MET A 1 17.45 3.73 5.85
C MET A 1 17.08 2.53 5.02
N SER A 2 15.82 2.10 5.07
CA SER A 2 15.37 0.89 4.38
C SER A 2 14.80 1.22 3.01
N TYR A 3 15.11 0.41 2.01
CA TYR A 3 14.53 0.48 0.67
C TYR A 3 13.73 -0.79 0.38
N LEU A 4 12.73 -0.68 -0.48
CA LEU A 4 12.05 -1.84 -1.03
C LEU A 4 13.04 -2.69 -1.83
N GLN A 5 13.19 -3.96 -1.45
CA GLN A 5 13.94 -4.90 -2.26
C GLN A 5 13.09 -5.32 -3.46
N ARG A 6 13.67 -5.23 -4.67
CA ARG A 6 12.98 -5.62 -5.90
C ARG A 6 12.58 -7.10 -5.85
N ILE A 7 11.30 -7.37 -6.10
CA ILE A 7 10.78 -8.73 -6.23
C ILE A 7 10.65 -9.13 -7.70
N ASN A 8 10.77 -10.43 -7.98
CA ASN A 8 10.74 -10.98 -9.34
C ASN A 8 9.44 -11.73 -9.68
N TYR A 9 8.45 -11.69 -8.80
CA TYR A 9 7.13 -12.28 -8.99
C TYR A 9 6.06 -11.19 -8.96
N ARG A 10 5.05 -11.34 -9.82
CA ARG A 10 3.93 -10.40 -9.84
C ARG A 10 3.04 -10.64 -8.61
N PRO A 11 2.74 -9.61 -7.79
CA PRO A 11 1.79 -9.74 -6.69
C PRO A 11 0.40 -10.12 -7.20
N THR A 12 -0.32 -10.95 -6.45
CA THR A 12 -1.68 -11.37 -6.82
C THR A 12 -2.70 -10.87 -5.80
N LEU A 13 -3.95 -10.77 -6.24
CA LEU A 13 -5.10 -10.37 -5.42
C LEU A 13 -5.80 -11.59 -4.78
N ASP A 14 -5.28 -12.80 -4.97
CA ASP A 14 -6.00 -14.04 -4.66
C ASP A 14 -6.30 -14.21 -3.17
N ALA A 15 -5.42 -13.68 -2.32
CA ALA A 15 -5.58 -13.71 -0.87
C ALA A 15 -6.54 -12.62 -0.35
N LEU A 16 -7.01 -11.71 -1.21
CA LEU A 16 -7.93 -10.64 -0.81
C LEU A 16 -9.38 -11.06 -0.97
N SER A 17 -10.23 -10.58 -0.06
CA SER A 17 -11.69 -10.70 -0.18
C SER A 17 -12.22 -9.93 -1.39
N GLU A 18 -13.39 -10.30 -1.91
CA GLU A 18 -14.02 -9.63 -3.06
C GLU A 18 -14.17 -8.12 -2.83
N ARG A 19 -14.59 -7.73 -1.62
CA ARG A 19 -14.73 -6.31 -1.23
C ARG A 19 -13.41 -5.54 -1.33
N GLU A 20 -12.30 -6.15 -0.96
CA GLU A 20 -10.98 -5.53 -1.05
C GLU A 20 -10.50 -5.41 -2.49
N ARG A 21 -10.78 -6.43 -3.32
CA ARG A 21 -10.49 -6.39 -4.75
C ARG A 21 -11.29 -5.28 -5.43
N ASP A 22 -12.58 -5.15 -5.12
CA ASP A 22 -13.44 -4.10 -5.67
C ASP A 22 -12.98 -2.71 -5.27
N MET A 23 -12.54 -2.55 -4.02
CA MET A 23 -11.99 -1.29 -3.53
C MET A 23 -10.69 -0.95 -4.27
N LEU A 24 -9.72 -1.88 -4.32
CA LEU A 24 -8.45 -1.65 -5.01
C LEU A 24 -8.65 -1.41 -6.50
N GLY A 25 -9.53 -2.16 -7.16
CA GLY A 25 -9.82 -1.98 -8.59
C GLY A 25 -10.39 -0.60 -8.94
N ARG A 26 -10.82 0.20 -7.96
CA ARG A 26 -11.27 1.59 -8.15
C ARG A 26 -10.21 2.64 -7.82
N THR A 27 -9.23 2.30 -6.99
CA THR A 27 -8.30 3.28 -6.41
C THR A 27 -6.84 3.01 -6.72
N PHE A 28 -6.49 1.80 -7.17
CA PHE A 28 -5.12 1.38 -7.43
C PHE A 28 -5.07 0.37 -8.58
N ASP A 29 -4.67 0.84 -9.75
CA ASP A 29 -4.53 0.02 -10.97
C ASP A 29 -3.08 0.06 -11.48
N PRO A 30 -2.25 -0.94 -11.13
CA PRO A 30 -0.86 -0.99 -11.55
C PRO A 30 -0.69 -1.60 -12.95
N ALA A 31 -0.14 -0.81 -13.87
CA ALA A 31 0.28 -1.22 -15.20
C ALA A 31 1.81 -1.37 -15.30
N SER A 32 2.33 -1.75 -16.47
CA SER A 32 3.77 -1.99 -16.65
C SER A 32 4.64 -0.72 -16.55
N THR A 33 4.10 0.44 -16.93
CA THR A 33 4.84 1.71 -17.05
C THR A 33 4.47 2.73 -15.97
N ASP A 34 3.26 2.62 -15.45
CA ASP A 34 2.62 3.56 -14.56
C ASP A 34 1.61 2.85 -13.64
N VAL A 35 1.09 3.60 -12.69
CA VAL A 35 -0.02 3.21 -11.83
C VAL A 35 -1.05 4.31 -11.79
N ILE A 36 -2.32 3.92 -11.85
CA ILE A 36 -3.44 4.83 -11.60
C ILE A 36 -3.77 4.77 -10.12
N ILE A 37 -3.69 5.91 -9.44
CA ILE A 37 -4.03 6.04 -8.02
C ILE A 37 -5.11 7.11 -7.87
N ASN A 38 -6.28 6.71 -7.37
CA ASN A 38 -7.46 7.59 -7.24
C ASN A 38 -7.85 8.33 -8.55
N GLY A 39 -7.52 7.76 -9.71
CA GLY A 39 -7.77 8.35 -11.03
C GLY A 39 -6.58 9.10 -11.64
N ASP A 40 -5.53 9.37 -10.86
CA ASP A 40 -4.33 10.06 -11.33
C ASP A 40 -3.27 9.06 -11.81
N VAL A 41 -2.66 9.35 -12.96
CA VAL A 41 -1.61 8.49 -13.55
C VAL A 41 -0.25 8.89 -13.01
N VAL A 42 0.42 7.96 -12.32
CA VAL A 42 1.75 8.15 -11.73
C VAL A 42 2.75 7.20 -12.40
N PRO A 43 3.73 7.71 -13.18
CA PRO A 43 4.78 6.87 -13.74
C PRO A 43 5.64 6.23 -12.65
N TRP A 44 5.96 4.93 -12.77
CA TRP A 44 6.73 4.22 -11.75
C TRP A 44 8.11 4.81 -11.48
N HIS A 45 8.74 5.38 -12.52
CA HIS A 45 10.05 6.03 -12.40
C HIS A 45 10.02 7.32 -11.56
N ASN A 46 8.84 7.87 -11.27
CA ASN A 46 8.68 9.05 -10.42
C ASN A 46 8.55 8.70 -8.93
N VAL A 47 8.11 7.48 -8.58
CA VAL A 47 7.91 7.07 -7.18
C VAL A 47 9.25 7.00 -6.46
N GLU A 48 9.43 7.78 -5.40
CA GLU A 48 10.69 7.92 -4.66
C GLU A 48 10.64 7.30 -3.27
N GLU A 49 9.47 7.36 -2.62
CA GLU A 49 9.27 6.89 -1.27
C GLU A 49 7.86 6.33 -1.13
N VAL A 50 7.74 5.31 -0.28
CA VAL A 50 6.45 4.81 0.20
C VAL A 50 6.45 4.83 1.73
N GLU A 51 5.36 5.35 2.29
CA GLU A 51 5.10 5.31 3.73
C GLU A 51 3.86 4.45 4.01
N VAL A 52 3.99 3.54 4.98
CA VAL A 52 2.87 2.75 5.50
C VAL A 52 2.61 3.19 6.94
N ALA A 53 1.45 3.80 7.18
CA ALA A 53 1.03 4.24 8.50
C ALA A 53 -0.13 3.40 9.01
N VAL A 54 -0.13 3.06 10.31
CA VAL A 54 -1.29 2.44 10.96
C VAL A 54 -2.38 3.50 11.13
N ALA A 55 -3.58 3.22 10.64
CA ALA A 55 -4.72 4.13 10.76
C ALA A 55 -5.07 4.34 12.25
N ALA A 56 -4.80 5.54 12.77
CA ALA A 56 -5.16 5.91 14.14
C ALA A 56 -6.68 5.92 14.29
N ARG A 57 -7.22 5.13 15.22
CA ARG A 57 -8.65 5.09 15.54
C ARG A 57 -8.89 5.53 17.00
N GLN A 58 -9.97 6.27 17.24
CA GLN A 58 -10.40 6.72 18.57
C GLN A 58 -10.39 5.54 19.57
N LYS A 59 -9.61 5.67 20.65
CA LYS A 59 -9.51 4.70 21.75
C LYS A 59 -10.74 4.75 22.67
N GLY A 60 -11.94 4.57 22.13
CA GLY A 60 -13.20 4.56 22.90
C GLY A 60 -13.84 3.17 22.97
N PRO A 61 -14.64 2.86 24.01
CA PRO A 61 -15.41 1.60 24.12
C PRO A 61 -16.29 1.32 22.88
N SER A 62 -16.83 2.38 22.27
CA SER A 62 -17.60 2.33 21.02
C SER A 62 -16.78 1.84 19.82
N GLY A 63 -15.45 2.04 19.84
CA GLY A 63 -14.53 1.55 18.81
C GLY A 63 -14.22 0.05 18.91
N TRP A 64 -14.35 -0.55 20.10
CA TRP A 64 -14.08 -1.98 20.33
C TRP A 64 -15.19 -2.89 19.78
N ILE A 65 -16.45 -2.45 19.82
CA ILE A 65 -17.58 -3.22 19.28
C ILE A 65 -17.54 -3.22 17.74
N VAL A 66 -17.25 -2.07 17.12
CA VAL A 66 -17.05 -1.97 15.66
C VAL A 66 -15.83 -2.80 15.20
N ARG A 67 -14.77 -2.84 16.01
CA ARG A 67 -13.55 -3.65 15.78
C ARG A 67 -13.83 -5.14 15.65
N ASN A 68 -14.75 -5.70 16.43
CA ASN A 68 -14.98 -7.15 16.46
C ASN A 68 -16.17 -7.61 15.62
N LEU A 69 -17.18 -6.77 15.40
CA LEU A 69 -18.39 -7.15 14.66
C LEU A 69 -18.43 -6.68 13.20
N VAL A 70 -17.76 -5.58 12.84
CA VAL A 70 -17.93 -4.93 11.51
C VAL A 70 -16.64 -4.87 10.70
N MET A 71 -15.47 -4.68 11.33
CA MET A 71 -14.20 -4.53 10.62
C MET A 71 -13.10 -5.42 11.21
N GLN A 72 -12.90 -6.59 10.60
CA GLN A 72 -11.93 -7.62 10.95
C GLN A 72 -10.45 -7.13 10.85
N GLY A 73 -9.95 -6.37 11.81
CA GLY A 73 -8.51 -6.12 12.00
C GLY A 73 -7.99 -4.69 11.82
N GLU A 74 -6.67 -4.53 12.03
CA GLU A 74 -5.94 -3.26 11.85
C GLU A 74 -6.05 -2.74 10.41
N ARG A 75 -6.01 -1.41 10.26
CA ARG A 75 -6.08 -0.74 8.96
C ARG A 75 -4.86 0.14 8.74
N TYR A 76 -4.50 0.30 7.48
CA TYR A 76 -3.29 0.98 7.06
C TYR A 76 -3.60 2.05 6.02
N HIS A 77 -2.79 3.10 6.05
CA HIS A 77 -2.67 4.08 4.97
C HIS A 77 -1.36 3.83 4.26
N VAL A 78 -1.36 3.86 2.94
CA VAL A 78 -0.15 3.75 2.11
C VAL A 78 -0.03 5.02 1.30
N ALA A 79 0.99 5.81 1.58
CA ALA A 79 1.31 7.04 0.86
C ALA A 79 2.48 6.78 -0.10
N LEU A 80 2.35 7.25 -1.34
CA LEU A 80 3.40 7.22 -2.35
C LEU A 80 3.83 8.65 -2.62
N TYR A 81 5.13 8.92 -2.51
CA TYR A 81 5.72 10.24 -2.74
C TYR A 81 6.47 10.28 -4.07
N PHE A 82 6.26 11.36 -4.83
CA PHE A 82 6.93 11.61 -6.10
C PHE A 82 7.17 13.12 -6.27
N GLY A 83 8.43 13.55 -6.07
CA GLY A 83 8.78 14.96 -6.08
C GLY A 83 8.14 15.73 -4.91
N ARG A 84 7.22 16.66 -5.20
CA ARG A 84 6.49 17.46 -4.18
C ARG A 84 5.05 16.98 -3.97
N GLU A 85 4.66 15.92 -4.65
CA GLU A 85 3.30 15.40 -4.66
C GLU A 85 3.24 14.07 -3.90
N GLU A 86 2.06 13.78 -3.37
CA GLU A 86 1.75 12.50 -2.73
C GLU A 86 0.40 11.98 -3.18
N GLN A 87 0.27 10.66 -3.20
CA GLN A 87 -1.02 9.97 -3.32
C GLN A 87 -1.18 9.01 -2.16
N VAL A 88 -2.35 9.04 -1.52
CA VAL A 88 -2.61 8.26 -0.32
C VAL A 88 -3.77 7.30 -0.54
N LEU A 89 -3.49 6.01 -0.40
CA LEU A 89 -4.50 4.97 -0.28
C LEU A 89 -4.87 4.80 1.19
N THR A 90 -6.15 4.91 1.52
CA THR A 90 -6.59 4.97 2.91
C THR A 90 -7.37 3.73 3.34
N ASN A 91 -7.29 3.41 4.63
CA ASN A 91 -8.13 2.39 5.27
C ASN A 91 -8.00 0.98 4.65
N LEU A 92 -6.82 0.63 4.14
CA LEU A 92 -6.51 -0.68 3.58
C LEU A 92 -6.45 -1.72 4.70
N SER A 93 -6.83 -2.96 4.42
CA SER A 93 -6.43 -4.09 5.28
C SER A 93 -4.93 -4.34 5.16
N ARG A 94 -4.37 -5.20 6.03
CA ARG A 94 -2.98 -5.63 5.92
C ARG A 94 -2.69 -6.22 4.54
N GLY A 95 -3.51 -7.15 4.06
CA GLY A 95 -3.30 -7.81 2.77
C GLY A 95 -3.37 -6.84 1.59
N ALA A 96 -4.31 -5.89 1.62
CA ALA A 96 -4.41 -4.87 0.56
C ALA A 96 -3.20 -3.93 0.56
N ALA A 97 -2.74 -3.49 1.74
CA ALA A 97 -1.52 -2.69 1.85
C ALA A 97 -0.28 -3.48 1.40
N GLU A 98 -0.19 -4.77 1.74
CA GLU A 98 0.89 -5.66 1.30
C GLU A 98 0.92 -5.80 -0.23
N TYR A 99 -0.25 -5.99 -0.85
CA TYR A 99 -0.38 -6.01 -2.31
C TYR A 99 0.13 -4.72 -2.96
N VAL A 100 -0.25 -3.56 -2.42
CA VAL A 100 0.19 -2.25 -2.92
C VAL A 100 1.71 -2.12 -2.80
N VAL A 101 2.28 -2.36 -1.62
CA VAL A 101 3.72 -2.19 -1.38
C VAL A 101 4.54 -3.16 -2.23
N LYS A 102 4.10 -4.42 -2.36
CA LYS A 102 4.75 -5.40 -3.25
C LYS A 102 4.64 -5.01 -4.72
N SER A 103 3.53 -4.39 -5.14
CA SER A 103 3.38 -3.90 -6.51
C SER A 103 4.40 -2.81 -6.81
N ILE A 104 4.63 -1.89 -5.87
CA ILE A 104 5.69 -0.88 -5.98
C ILE A 104 7.06 -1.56 -6.08
N ALA A 105 7.36 -2.54 -5.21
CA ALA A 105 8.62 -3.28 -5.23
C ALA A 105 8.85 -4.08 -6.52
N TYR A 106 7.78 -4.48 -7.22
CA TYR A 106 7.86 -5.21 -8.49
C TYR A 106 8.07 -4.29 -9.69
N TYR A 107 7.27 -3.22 -9.79
CA TYR A 107 7.21 -2.35 -10.97
C TYR A 107 8.19 -1.17 -10.94
N ALA A 108 8.55 -0.64 -9.76
CA ALA A 108 9.43 0.51 -9.67
C ALA A 108 10.82 0.19 -10.24
N PRO A 109 11.32 0.96 -11.24
CA PRO A 109 12.60 0.67 -11.86
C PRO A 109 13.80 1.12 -11.01
N LYS A 110 13.59 2.05 -10.07
CA LYS A 110 14.60 2.63 -9.18
C LYS A 110 14.35 2.20 -7.72
N PRO A 111 15.37 2.24 -6.84
CA PRO A 111 15.16 2.02 -5.42
C PRO A 111 14.13 2.99 -4.83
N VAL A 112 13.16 2.48 -4.08
CA VAL A 112 12.11 3.26 -3.41
C VAL A 112 12.34 3.20 -1.91
N ARG A 113 12.42 4.36 -1.25
CA ARG A 113 12.57 4.44 0.21
C ARG A 113 11.32 3.90 0.89
N TYR A 114 11.50 3.16 1.99
CA TYR A 114 10.41 2.56 2.73
C TYR A 114 10.41 3.06 4.18
N THR A 115 9.25 3.57 4.61
CA THR A 115 8.96 3.92 6.00
C THR A 115 7.67 3.21 6.42
N GLY A 116 7.69 2.44 7.51
CA GLY A 116 6.48 1.78 8.00
C GLY A 116 6.76 0.51 8.80
N PRO A 117 5.70 -0.23 9.22
CA PRO A 117 5.86 -1.49 9.93
C PRO A 117 6.50 -2.57 9.05
N ASP A 118 7.05 -3.60 9.67
CA ASP A 118 7.69 -4.69 8.94
C ASP A 118 6.69 -5.67 8.29
N GLY A 119 7.21 -6.43 7.31
CA GLY A 119 6.51 -7.58 6.73
C GLY A 119 5.45 -7.23 5.67
N PHE A 120 5.51 -6.04 5.06
CA PHE A 120 4.73 -5.69 3.87
C PHE A 120 5.46 -6.01 2.56
N ALA A 121 6.79 -5.92 2.56
CA ALA A 121 7.65 -6.37 1.48
C ALA A 121 9.05 -6.69 2.03
N PRO A 122 9.87 -7.46 1.29
CA PRO A 122 11.29 -7.60 1.61
C PRO A 122 11.99 -6.23 1.52
N LEU A 123 12.88 -5.94 2.47
CA LEU A 123 13.60 -4.68 2.58
C LEU A 123 15.11 -4.91 2.43
N THR A 124 15.83 -3.87 2.00
CA THR A 124 17.29 -3.89 1.87
C THR A 124 17.90 -2.58 2.36
N GLU A 125 19.12 -2.65 2.88
CA GLU A 125 19.97 -1.51 3.20
C GLU A 125 20.91 -1.31 2.01
N VAL A 126 20.52 -0.43 1.07
CA VAL A 126 21.36 -0.04 -0.07
C VAL A 126 22.43 0.94 0.38
#